data_AF-A0A101XMW3-F1
#
_entry.id   AF-A0A101XMW3-F1
#
_cell.length_a   1.000
_cell.length_b   1.000
_cell.length_c   1.000
_cell.angle_alpha   90.00
_cell.angle_beta   90.00
_cell.angle_gamma   90.00
#
_symmetry.space_group_name_H-M   'P 1'
#
loop_
_entity.id
_entity.type
_entity.pdbx_description
1 polymer ?
#
loop_
_entity_poly.entity_id
_entity_poly.type
_entity_poly.pdbx_seq_one_letter_code
_entity_poly.pdbx_strand_id
1 'polypeptide(L)'
;MDSRHVGLAGSYLVSRVLPVKPRDLDLLVKGRDLGLRIYNRLVDMRNRGLTKPYVENEDFGGTDPKTRNALLRYRVLEGIFNDLVYSIRVISCLENEVPKCVSRVEYYTGEVVIIKALSPFAMPYLYEAILGDYGRVFVRSQRMRFSEIPEQSRLLVRNCRIEYYEDGEVYLSLDNPECLVSILM
;
A
#
# COMPACT_ATOMS: atom_id res chain seq x y z
N MET A 1 -17.95 -16.83 11.78
CA MET A 1 -16.68 -16.14 11.44
C MET A 1 -15.82 -16.16 12.68
N ASP A 2 -14.62 -16.74 12.61
CA ASP A 2 -13.69 -16.78 13.73
C ASP A 2 -12.99 -15.41 13.84
N SER A 3 -13.22 -14.68 14.92
CA SER A 3 -12.69 -13.32 15.15
C SER A 3 -11.17 -13.26 15.26
N ARG A 4 -10.49 -14.41 15.34
CA ARG A 4 -9.02 -14.53 15.42
C ARG A 4 -8.25 -13.99 14.21
N HIS A 5 -8.93 -13.61 13.12
CA HIS A 5 -8.30 -13.16 11.87
C HIS A 5 -8.49 -11.67 11.57
N VAL A 6 -9.21 -10.93 12.42
CA VAL A 6 -9.43 -9.50 12.25
C VAL A 6 -9.06 -8.77 13.55
N GLY A 7 -8.10 -7.85 13.45
CA GLY A 7 -7.68 -6.97 14.53
C GLY A 7 -8.16 -5.55 14.32
N LEU A 8 -8.39 -4.85 15.43
CA LEU A 8 -8.71 -3.43 15.47
C LEU A 8 -7.45 -2.67 15.92
N ALA A 9 -7.06 -1.62 15.21
CA ALA A 9 -5.86 -0.85 15.48
C ALA A 9 -6.17 0.65 15.66
N GLY A 10 -5.10 1.45 15.76
CA GLY A 10 -5.20 2.91 15.73
C GLY A 10 -6.02 3.51 16.86
N SER A 11 -6.79 4.55 16.54
CA SER A 11 -7.51 5.37 17.53
C SER A 11 -8.53 4.56 18.34
N TYR A 12 -9.09 3.51 17.76
CA TYR A 12 -9.98 2.57 18.46
C TYR A 12 -9.26 1.66 19.45
N LEU A 13 -8.02 1.26 19.17
CA LEU A 13 -7.23 0.49 20.14
C LEU A 13 -6.81 1.40 21.30
N VAL A 14 -6.38 2.63 21.00
CA VAL A 14 -5.97 3.62 22.00
C VAL A 14 -7.13 4.00 22.93
N SER A 15 -8.35 4.12 22.41
CA SER A 15 -9.53 4.47 23.21
C SER A 15 -9.90 3.41 24.27
N ARG A 16 -9.33 2.20 24.18
CA ARG A 16 -9.46 1.17 25.23
C ARG A 16 -8.60 1.43 26.46
N VAL A 17 -7.57 2.27 26.32
CA VAL A 17 -6.58 2.55 27.38
C VAL A 17 -6.64 4.01 27.82
N LEU A 18 -6.95 4.94 26.90
CA LEU A 18 -7.03 6.38 27.15
C LEU A 18 -8.42 6.92 26.76
N PRO A 19 -8.92 7.98 27.42
CA PRO A 19 -10.23 8.58 27.12
C PRO A 19 -10.17 9.46 25.86
N VAL A 20 -9.89 8.84 24.72
CA VAL A 20 -9.86 9.50 23.40
C VAL A 20 -11.01 9.00 22.54
N LYS A 21 -11.65 9.92 21.80
CA LYS A 21 -12.67 9.55 20.81
C LYS A 21 -11.99 8.98 19.57
N PRO A 22 -12.33 7.76 19.11
CA PRO A 22 -11.82 7.24 17.84
C PRO A 22 -12.21 8.15 16.68
N ARG A 23 -11.28 8.35 15.74
CA ARG A 23 -11.46 9.24 14.58
C ARG A 23 -11.72 8.48 13.28
N ASP A 24 -11.20 7.27 13.22
CA ASP A 24 -11.08 6.42 12.04
C ASP A 24 -11.13 4.95 12.46
N LEU A 25 -11.54 4.07 11.54
CA LEU A 25 -11.56 2.64 11.74
C LEU A 25 -10.35 1.98 11.06
N ASP A 26 -9.37 1.54 11.85
CA ASP A 26 -8.22 0.78 11.34
C ASP A 26 -8.41 -0.71 11.58
N LEU A 27 -8.47 -1.50 10.51
CA LEU A 27 -8.56 -2.95 10.57
C LEU A 27 -7.29 -3.62 10.05
N LEU A 28 -6.85 -4.66 10.76
CA LEU A 28 -5.83 -5.59 10.32
C LEU A 28 -6.49 -6.92 10.00
N VAL A 29 -6.33 -7.41 8.76
CA VAL A 29 -6.90 -8.67 8.31
C VAL A 29 -5.77 -9.66 8.07
N LYS A 30 -5.76 -10.76 8.82
CA LYS A 30 -4.80 -11.85 8.65
C LYS A 30 -5.32 -12.85 7.60
N GLY A 31 -4.51 -13.13 6.59
CA GLY A 31 -4.75 -14.19 5.62
C GLY A 31 -5.32 -13.70 4.29
N ARG A 32 -4.75 -14.20 3.19
CA ARG A 32 -5.04 -13.74 1.83
C ARG A 32 -6.48 -14.02 1.40
N ASP A 33 -7.06 -15.17 1.75
CA ASP A 33 -8.42 -15.54 1.34
C ASP A 33 -9.49 -14.65 1.98
N LEU A 34 -9.37 -14.41 3.29
CA LEU A 34 -10.26 -13.49 3.99
C LEU A 34 -10.06 -12.06 3.46
N GLY A 35 -8.80 -11.66 3.26
CA GLY A 35 -8.44 -10.39 2.65
C GLY A 35 -9.08 -10.17 1.28
N LEU A 36 -9.01 -11.16 0.40
CA LEU A 36 -9.61 -11.09 -0.94
C LEU A 36 -11.13 -10.99 -0.88
N ARG A 37 -11.78 -11.74 0.03
CA ARG A 37 -13.24 -11.61 0.23
C ARG A 37 -13.62 -10.20 0.69
N ILE A 38 -12.89 -9.63 1.63
CA ILE A 38 -13.12 -8.26 2.13
C ILE A 38 -12.87 -7.25 1.01
N TYR A 39 -11.75 -7.39 0.30
CA TYR A 39 -11.41 -6.55 -0.84
C TYR A 39 -12.52 -6.52 -1.89
N ASN A 40 -12.99 -7.67 -2.34
CA ASN A 40 -14.06 -7.77 -3.34
C ASN A 40 -15.39 -7.15 -2.85
N ARG A 41 -15.68 -7.25 -1.55
CA ARG A 41 -16.86 -6.57 -0.96
C ARG A 41 -16.70 -5.05 -0.94
N LEU A 42 -15.50 -4.54 -0.62
CA LEU A 42 -15.23 -3.10 -0.68
C LEU A 42 -15.31 -2.58 -2.12
N VAL A 43 -14.85 -3.35 -3.10
CA VAL A 43 -15.02 -3.02 -4.54
C VAL A 43 -16.50 -2.97 -4.92
N ASP A 44 -17.32 -3.95 -4.52
CA ASP A 44 -18.77 -3.91 -4.75
C ASP A 44 -19.42 -2.69 -4.09
N MET A 45 -19.10 -2.42 -2.83
CA MET A 45 -19.60 -1.25 -2.11
C MET A 45 -19.18 0.07 -2.78
N ARG A 46 -17.94 0.13 -3.29
CA ARG A 46 -17.41 1.26 -4.06
C ARG A 46 -18.20 1.50 -5.34
N ASN A 47 -18.42 0.45 -6.13
CA ASN A 47 -19.14 0.52 -7.40
C ASN A 47 -20.62 0.89 -7.22
N ARG A 48 -21.21 0.51 -6.08
CA ARG A 48 -22.58 0.88 -5.70
C ARG A 48 -22.71 2.26 -5.05
N GLY A 49 -21.60 3.01 -4.92
CA GLY A 49 -21.60 4.34 -4.31
C GLY A 49 -21.79 4.35 -2.79
N LEU A 50 -21.67 3.20 -2.11
CA LEU A 50 -21.81 3.09 -0.66
C LEU A 50 -20.58 3.61 0.10
N THR A 51 -19.42 3.62 -0.55
CA THR A 51 -18.18 4.20 0.00
C THR A 51 -17.59 5.20 -0.99
N LYS A 52 -16.97 6.27 -0.48
CA LYS A 52 -16.30 7.32 -1.29
C LYS A 52 -14.81 7.42 -0.96
N PRO A 53 -13.96 7.93 -1.89
CA PRO A 53 -12.52 7.94 -1.66
C PRO A 53 -12.23 8.89 -0.51
N TYR A 54 -11.24 8.55 0.30
CA TYR A 54 -10.72 9.52 1.25
C TYR A 54 -9.95 10.59 0.48
N VAL A 55 -10.10 11.85 0.88
CA VAL A 55 -9.37 12.98 0.30
C VAL A 55 -8.61 13.63 1.45
N GLU A 56 -7.29 13.65 1.31
CA GLU A 56 -6.40 14.26 2.29
C GLU A 56 -6.09 15.69 1.87
N ASN A 57 -6.23 16.64 2.80
CA ASN A 57 -5.88 18.04 2.56
C ASN A 57 -4.51 18.42 3.14
N GLU A 58 -3.89 17.55 3.94
CA GLU A 58 -2.60 17.77 4.59
C GLU A 58 -1.44 17.07 3.85
N ASP A 59 -0.24 17.65 3.99
CA ASP A 59 0.98 17.09 3.44
C ASP A 59 1.45 15.89 4.29
N PHE A 60 1.53 14.71 3.68
CA PHE A 60 1.84 13.47 4.36
C PHE A 60 3.18 12.93 3.87
N GLY A 61 4.25 13.21 4.63
CA GLY A 61 5.65 13.02 4.21
C GLY A 61 5.91 11.73 3.42
N GLY A 62 6.56 11.87 2.26
CA GLY A 62 6.86 10.77 1.31
C GLY A 62 6.11 10.81 -0.03
N THR A 63 5.04 11.60 -0.13
CA THR A 63 4.19 11.74 -1.33
C THR A 63 3.52 13.10 -1.29
N ASP A 64 3.60 13.89 -2.36
CA ASP A 64 2.90 15.18 -2.41
C ASP A 64 1.36 14.99 -2.37
N PRO A 65 0.58 15.97 -1.88
CA PRO A 65 -0.87 15.82 -1.72
C PRO A 65 -1.60 15.48 -3.01
N LYS A 66 -1.13 15.98 -4.16
CA LYS A 66 -1.74 15.71 -5.47
C LYS A 66 -1.55 14.24 -5.85
N THR A 67 -0.34 13.71 -5.70
CA THR A 67 -0.04 12.29 -5.92
C THR A 67 -0.82 11.41 -4.95
N ARG A 68 -0.84 11.76 -3.66
CA ARG A 68 -1.59 11.01 -2.64
C ARG A 68 -3.08 10.93 -3.02
N ASN A 69 -3.70 12.05 -3.35
CA ASN A 69 -5.10 12.10 -3.73
C ASN A 69 -5.38 11.39 -5.06
N ALA A 70 -4.44 11.41 -6.01
CA ALA A 70 -4.57 10.64 -7.25
C ALA A 70 -4.60 9.13 -6.95
N LEU A 71 -3.70 8.63 -6.10
CA LEU A 71 -3.67 7.22 -5.71
C LEU A 71 -4.87 6.82 -4.84
N LEU A 72 -5.28 7.67 -3.90
CA LEU A 72 -6.43 7.44 -3.02
C LEU A 72 -7.74 7.25 -3.79
N ARG A 73 -7.88 7.84 -4.99
CA ARG A 73 -9.08 7.65 -5.84
C ARG A 73 -9.28 6.19 -6.27
N TYR A 74 -8.19 5.44 -6.42
CA TYR A 74 -8.23 4.04 -6.84
C TYR A 74 -8.29 3.08 -5.65
N ARG A 75 -7.83 3.51 -4.48
CA ARG A 75 -7.77 2.68 -3.28
C ARG A 75 -9.16 2.35 -2.75
N VAL A 76 -9.48 1.07 -2.59
CA VAL A 76 -10.71 0.61 -1.95
C VAL A 76 -10.50 0.22 -0.48
N LEU A 77 -9.25 -0.04 -0.08
CA LEU A 77 -8.88 -0.35 1.30
C LEU A 77 -8.85 0.88 2.22
N GLU A 78 -8.96 2.07 1.67
CA GLU A 78 -9.01 3.34 2.40
C GLU A 78 -10.16 4.17 1.83
N GLY A 79 -11.01 4.72 2.69
CA GLY A 79 -12.19 5.44 2.22
C GLY A 79 -13.08 5.95 3.33
N ILE A 80 -14.28 6.36 2.95
CA ILE A 80 -15.30 6.87 3.86
C ILE A 80 -16.58 6.06 3.68
N PHE A 81 -17.15 5.59 4.79
CA PHE A 81 -18.45 4.92 4.87
C PHE A 81 -19.28 5.57 5.99
N ASN A 82 -20.47 6.10 5.68
CA ASN A 82 -21.32 6.82 6.65
C ASN A 82 -20.54 7.86 7.50
N ASP A 83 -19.75 8.70 6.82
CA ASP A 83 -18.88 9.73 7.41
C ASP A 83 -17.77 9.22 8.35
N LEU A 84 -17.59 7.90 8.44
CA LEU A 84 -16.47 7.27 9.13
C LEU A 84 -15.35 6.98 8.12
N VAL A 85 -14.16 7.53 8.37
CA VAL A 85 -12.94 7.16 7.65
C VAL A 85 -12.54 5.75 8.07
N TYR A 86 -12.21 4.91 7.10
CA TYR A 86 -11.68 3.57 7.36
C TYR A 86 -10.38 3.33 6.62
N SER A 87 -9.54 2.49 7.20
CA SER A 87 -8.35 1.94 6.58
C SER A 87 -8.23 0.45 6.93
N ILE A 88 -7.97 -0.39 5.92
CA ILE A 88 -7.95 -1.85 6.06
C ILE A 88 -6.63 -2.37 5.51
N ARG A 89 -5.80 -2.94 6.38
CA ARG A 89 -4.55 -3.59 5.98
C ARG A 89 -4.74 -5.09 5.93
N VAL A 90 -4.69 -5.65 4.73
CA VAL A 90 -4.62 -7.10 4.55
C VAL A 90 -3.16 -7.52 4.65
N ILE A 91 -2.87 -8.39 5.61
CA ILE A 91 -1.54 -8.93 5.83
C ILE A 91 -1.53 -10.34 5.26
N SER A 92 -0.77 -10.53 4.18
CA SER A 92 -0.38 -11.87 3.76
C SER A 92 0.66 -12.33 4.76
N CYS A 93 0.26 -13.17 5.72
CA CYS A 93 1.25 -14.01 6.35
C CYS A 93 1.72 -14.95 5.25
N LEU A 94 2.87 -14.65 4.64
CA LEU A 94 3.61 -15.63 3.86
C LEU A 94 4.11 -16.66 4.87
N GLU A 95 3.18 -17.50 5.32
CA GLU A 95 3.46 -18.63 6.16
C GLU A 95 4.37 -19.50 5.28
N ASN A 96 5.65 -19.55 5.63
CA ASN A 96 6.72 -20.41 5.08
C ASN A 96 7.75 -19.79 4.11
N GLU A 97 7.76 -18.48 3.84
CA GLU A 97 8.88 -17.89 3.09
C GLU A 97 10.06 -17.57 4.04
N VAL A 98 11.22 -18.18 3.75
CA VAL A 98 12.48 -17.85 4.44
C VAL A 98 12.85 -16.41 4.06
N PRO A 99 13.11 -15.51 5.03
CA PRO A 99 13.56 -14.16 4.71
C PRO A 99 14.80 -14.19 3.83
N LYS A 100 14.73 -13.51 2.68
CA LYS A 100 15.86 -13.38 1.76
C LYS A 100 16.73 -12.19 2.18
N CYS A 101 18.04 -12.38 2.17
CA CYS A 101 18.99 -11.33 2.53
C CYS A 101 19.23 -10.36 1.37
N VAL A 102 19.35 -9.08 1.70
CA VAL A 102 19.78 -8.04 0.75
C VAL A 102 21.31 -8.03 0.74
N SER A 103 21.90 -8.32 -0.42
CA SER A 103 23.35 -8.34 -0.63
C SER A 103 23.92 -6.96 -0.92
N ARG A 104 23.15 -6.10 -1.58
CA ARG A 104 23.56 -4.75 -1.98
C ARG A 104 22.36 -3.80 -2.05
N VAL A 105 22.61 -2.53 -1.75
CA VAL A 105 21.62 -1.44 -1.89
C VAL A 105 22.22 -0.32 -2.72
N GLU A 106 21.43 0.22 -3.65
CA GLU A 106 21.72 1.44 -4.41
C GLU A 106 20.55 2.41 -4.30
N TYR A 107 20.79 3.70 -4.54
CA TYR A 107 19.74 4.71 -4.55
C TYR A 107 19.37 5.08 -5.98
N TYR A 108 18.07 5.13 -6.25
CA TYR A 108 17.53 5.42 -7.56
C TYR A 108 16.60 6.64 -7.52
N THR A 109 16.77 7.48 -8.54
CA THR A 109 15.90 8.60 -8.86
C THR A 109 15.61 8.53 -10.35
N GLY A 110 14.33 8.43 -10.71
CA GLY A 110 13.95 8.29 -12.12
C GLY A 110 12.50 7.89 -12.30
N GLU A 111 12.13 7.62 -13.55
CA GLU A 111 10.79 7.17 -13.90
C GLU A 111 10.62 5.66 -13.62
N VAL A 112 9.43 5.29 -13.19
CA VAL A 112 8.98 3.93 -12.91
C VAL A 112 7.60 3.76 -13.55
N VAL A 113 7.46 2.80 -14.46
CA VAL A 113 6.18 2.47 -15.09
C VAL A 113 5.68 1.15 -14.52
N ILE A 114 4.54 1.17 -13.83
CA ILE A 114 3.92 -0.05 -13.31
C ILE A 114 3.33 -0.84 -14.48
N ILE A 115 3.83 -2.07 -14.71
CA ILE A 115 3.35 -2.92 -15.81
C ILE A 115 2.33 -3.96 -15.34
N LYS A 116 2.42 -4.42 -14.10
CA LYS A 116 1.55 -5.48 -13.57
C LYS A 116 1.40 -5.39 -12.06
N ALA A 117 0.18 -5.53 -11.56
CA ALA A 117 -0.10 -5.64 -10.14
C ALA A 117 -0.08 -7.11 -9.69
N LEU A 118 0.88 -7.49 -8.84
CA LEU A 118 1.05 -8.87 -8.35
C LEU A 118 0.35 -9.10 -7.00
N SER A 119 0.46 -8.12 -6.09
CA SER A 119 -0.19 -8.13 -4.79
C SER A 119 -0.61 -6.71 -4.41
N PRO A 120 -1.57 -6.08 -5.12
CA PRO A 120 -1.89 -4.66 -4.93
C PRO A 120 -2.62 -4.37 -3.62
N PHE A 121 -3.31 -5.36 -3.03
CA PHE A 121 -4.18 -5.18 -1.87
C PHE A 121 -3.71 -5.88 -0.59
N ALA A 122 -2.74 -6.80 -0.68
CA ALA A 122 -2.22 -7.55 0.45
C ALA A 122 -0.73 -7.27 0.63
N MET A 123 -0.32 -6.92 1.86
CA MET A 123 1.06 -6.63 2.21
C MET A 123 1.93 -7.91 2.18
N PRO A 124 3.19 -7.84 1.69
CA PRO A 124 3.81 -6.67 1.04
C PRO A 124 3.17 -6.36 -0.31
N TYR A 125 2.95 -5.08 -0.60
CA TYR A 125 2.39 -4.64 -1.86
C TYR A 125 3.44 -4.81 -2.95
N LEU A 126 3.10 -5.55 -4.00
CA LEU A 126 4.05 -6.01 -5.00
C LEU A 126 3.56 -5.72 -6.43
N TYR A 127 4.46 -5.20 -7.24
CA TYR A 127 4.22 -4.86 -8.65
C TYR A 127 5.43 -5.27 -9.49
N GLU A 128 5.21 -5.54 -10.77
CA GLU A 128 6.28 -5.48 -11.77
C GLU A 128 6.31 -4.08 -12.37
N ALA A 129 7.51 -3.55 -12.62
CA ALA A 129 7.68 -2.26 -13.24
C ALA A 129 8.85 -2.22 -14.23
N ILE A 130 8.85 -1.20 -15.08
CA ILE A 130 9.98 -0.83 -15.93
C ILE A 130 10.60 0.44 -15.38
N LEU A 131 11.91 0.41 -15.13
CA LEU A 131 12.74 1.57 -14.80
C LEU A 131 13.59 1.90 -16.02
N GLY A 132 13.73 3.19 -16.33
CA GLY A 132 14.46 3.64 -17.52
C GLY A 132 15.86 3.03 -17.64
N ASP A 133 16.61 3.03 -16.54
CA ASP A 133 18.02 2.61 -16.53
C ASP A 133 18.23 1.13 -16.15
N TYR A 134 17.21 0.45 -15.63
CA TYR A 134 17.31 -0.91 -15.06
C TYR A 134 16.48 -1.95 -15.83
N GLY A 135 15.61 -1.52 -16.73
CA GLY A 135 14.66 -2.42 -17.37
C GLY A 135 13.62 -2.93 -16.36
N ARG A 136 13.29 -4.22 -16.43
CA ARG A 136 12.23 -4.81 -15.61
C ARG A 136 12.73 -5.12 -14.19
N VAL A 137 12.00 -4.63 -13.19
CA VAL A 137 12.25 -4.89 -11.76
C VAL A 137 10.94 -5.14 -11.02
N PHE A 138 11.02 -5.61 -9.78
CA PHE A 138 9.88 -5.62 -8.87
C PHE A 138 9.82 -4.33 -8.06
N VAL A 139 8.63 -3.79 -7.81
CA VAL A 139 8.41 -2.67 -6.88
C VAL A 139 7.69 -3.21 -5.66
N ARG A 140 8.20 -2.91 -4.48
CA ARG A 140 7.64 -3.40 -3.22
C ARG A 140 7.45 -2.31 -2.18
N SER A 141 6.44 -2.50 -1.33
CA SER A 141 6.23 -1.67 -0.16
C SER A 141 5.43 -2.37 0.94
N GLN A 142 5.72 -2.03 2.18
CA GLN A 142 4.89 -2.34 3.35
C GLN A 142 3.93 -1.20 3.73
N ARG A 143 4.00 -0.05 3.07
CA ARG A 143 3.20 1.12 3.40
C ARG A 143 1.92 1.13 2.58
N MET A 144 0.77 1.14 3.25
CA MET A 144 -0.56 1.16 2.61
C MET A 144 -0.75 2.30 1.60
N ARG A 145 -0.01 3.41 1.75
CA ARG A 145 -0.01 4.51 0.77
C ARG A 145 0.45 4.12 -0.64
N PHE A 146 1.12 2.97 -0.78
CA PHE A 146 1.57 2.40 -2.05
C PHE A 146 0.80 1.11 -2.41
N SER A 147 -0.34 0.86 -1.75
CA SER A 147 -1.31 -0.15 -2.19
C SER A 147 -2.11 0.36 -3.37
N GLU A 148 -2.62 -0.58 -4.16
CA GLU A 148 -3.59 -0.36 -5.23
C GLU A 148 -3.14 0.67 -6.28
N ILE A 149 -1.82 0.71 -6.58
CA ILE A 149 -1.30 1.54 -7.67
C ILE A 149 -1.81 0.95 -9.00
N PRO A 150 -2.52 1.72 -9.84
CA PRO A 150 -3.03 1.21 -11.12
C PRO A 150 -1.90 0.77 -12.05
N GLU A 151 -2.15 -0.27 -12.84
CA GLU A 151 -1.29 -0.62 -13.97
C GLU A 151 -1.21 0.54 -14.97
N GLN A 152 -0.10 0.64 -15.68
CA GLN A 152 0.27 1.76 -16.56
C GLN A 152 0.50 3.10 -15.83
N SER A 153 0.45 3.14 -14.50
CA SER A 153 0.85 4.33 -13.75
C SER A 153 2.31 4.64 -13.98
N ARG A 154 2.59 5.91 -14.33
CA ARG A 154 3.94 6.46 -14.43
C ARG A 154 4.25 7.20 -13.14
N LEU A 155 5.32 6.82 -12.47
CA LEU A 155 5.76 7.40 -11.21
C LEU A 155 7.14 8.01 -11.41
N LEU A 156 7.36 9.19 -10.84
CA LEU A 156 8.70 9.73 -10.60
C LEU A 156 9.07 9.39 -9.16
N VAL A 157 10.14 8.61 -9.00
CA VAL A 157 10.68 8.26 -7.69
C VAL A 157 11.98 9.02 -7.44
N ARG A 158 12.25 9.39 -6.20
CA ARG A 158 13.50 10.06 -5.79
C ARG A 158 14.05 9.43 -4.53
N ASN A 159 15.36 9.15 -4.54
CA ASN A 159 16.09 8.54 -3.43
C ASN A 159 15.45 7.26 -2.89
N CYS A 160 14.85 6.45 -3.76
CA CYS A 160 14.28 5.15 -3.38
C CYS A 160 15.34 4.05 -3.53
N ARG A 161 15.24 2.98 -2.75
CA ARG A 161 16.29 1.94 -2.71
C ARG A 161 16.06 0.89 -3.78
N ILE A 162 17.08 0.64 -4.61
CA ILE A 162 17.20 -0.61 -5.35
C ILE A 162 17.91 -1.60 -4.42
N GLU A 163 17.28 -2.73 -4.19
CA GLU A 163 17.76 -3.80 -3.33
C GLU A 163 18.03 -5.03 -4.17
N TYR A 164 19.26 -5.53 -4.08
CA TYR A 164 19.71 -6.75 -4.73
C TYR A 164 19.69 -7.88 -3.73
N TYR A 165 18.91 -8.91 -4.00
CA TYR A 165 18.79 -10.09 -3.15
C TYR A 165 19.80 -11.16 -3.54
N GLU A 166 20.19 -12.00 -2.58
CA GLU A 166 21.17 -13.07 -2.78
C GLU A 166 20.73 -14.13 -3.80
N ASP A 167 19.42 -14.24 -4.06
CA ASP A 167 18.85 -15.13 -5.08
C ASP A 167 18.81 -14.51 -6.49
N GLY A 168 19.32 -13.29 -6.64
CA GLY A 168 19.39 -12.56 -7.90
C GLY A 168 18.17 -11.67 -8.19
N GLU A 169 17.15 -11.67 -7.33
CA GLU A 169 16.00 -10.76 -7.50
C GLU A 169 16.39 -9.31 -7.20
N VAL A 170 15.79 -8.37 -7.95
CA VAL A 170 16.02 -6.93 -7.80
C VAL A 170 14.71 -6.22 -7.52
N TYR A 171 14.68 -5.47 -6.42
CA TYR A 171 13.49 -4.76 -5.98
C TYR A 171 13.75 -3.26 -5.83
N LEU A 172 12.85 -2.44 -6.36
CA LEU A 172 12.69 -1.06 -5.93
C LEU A 172 11.81 -1.03 -4.66
N SER A 173 12.41 -0.64 -3.56
CA SER A 173 11.75 -0.45 -2.26
C SER A 173 11.28 0.99 -2.11
N LEU A 174 9.98 1.17 -1.82
CA LEU A 174 9.38 2.48 -1.56
C LEU A 174 9.33 2.82 -0.05
N ASP A 175 9.92 1.98 0.79
CA ASP A 175 9.74 2.04 2.24
C ASP A 175 10.81 2.86 2.96
N ASN A 176 11.90 3.24 2.29
CA ASN A 176 12.93 4.04 2.94
C ASN A 176 12.42 5.48 3.19
N PRO A 177 12.78 6.10 4.33
CA PRO A 177 12.24 7.41 4.72
C PRO A 177 12.47 8.54 3.71
N GLU A 178 13.59 8.48 2.98
CA GLU A 178 13.99 9.48 1.98
C GLU A 178 13.33 9.28 0.62
N CYS A 179 12.62 8.16 0.41
CA CYS A 179 11.94 7.87 -0.84
C CYS A 179 10.74 8.79 -1.02
N LEU A 180 10.77 9.59 -2.08
CA LEU A 180 9.66 10.42 -2.53
C LEU A 180 9.08 9.83 -3.79
N VAL A 181 7.75 9.77 -3.86
CA VAL A 181 7.03 9.27 -5.03
C VAL A 181 6.04 10.32 -5.50
N SER A 182 6.06 10.63 -6.79
CA SER A 182 5.08 11.50 -7.44
C SER A 182 4.49 10.81 -8.66
N ILE A 183 3.18 10.94 -8.88
CA ILE A 183 2.53 10.41 -10.10
C ILE A 183 2.73 11.39 -11.26
N LEU A 184 3.16 10.88 -12.40
CA LEU A 184 3.25 11.61 -13.66
C LEU A 184 1.92 11.39 -14.39
N MET A 185 1.06 12.40 -14.36
CA MET A 185 -0.21 12.40 -15.12
C MET A 185 0.05 12.64 -16.60
#